data_AF-A0A830C758-F1
#
_entry.id   AF-A0A830C758-F1
#
_cell.length_a   1.000
_cell.length_b   1.000
_cell.length_c   1.000
_cell.angle_alpha   90.00
_cell.angle_beta   90.00
_cell.angle_gamma   90.00
#
_symmetry.space_group_name_H-M   'P 1'
#
loop_
_entity.id
_entity.type
_entity.pdbx_description
1 polymer ?
#
loop_
_entity_poly.entity_id
_entity_poly.type
_entity_poly.pdbx_seq_one_letter_code
_entity_poly.pdbx_strand_id
1 'polypeptide(L)'
;MLVRDPKKRSTAHQVLCHPWVQVDGEAPDRPLDSAVITRLKQFFAMNKLKKIAIRVSIIYYCCSSANTKLLKILQKLAIFI
;
A
#
# COMPACT_ATOMS: atom_id res chain seq x y z
N MET A 1 -12.41 18.89 -1.97
CA MET A 1 -12.09 17.46 -2.28
C MET A 1 -12.34 16.50 -1.13
N LEU A 2 -11.73 16.67 0.05
CA LEU A 2 -11.88 15.74 1.18
C LEU A 2 -13.13 16.02 2.04
N VAL A 3 -14.29 16.16 1.39
CA VAL A 3 -15.59 16.28 2.09
C VAL A 3 -16.15 14.87 2.29
N ARG A 4 -16.48 14.53 3.54
CA ARG A 4 -16.99 13.20 3.92
C ARG A 4 -18.33 12.90 3.23
N ASP A 5 -19.24 13.86 3.25
CA ASP A 5 -20.52 13.78 2.54
C ASP A 5 -20.29 13.89 1.02
N PRO A 6 -20.64 12.85 0.22
CA PRO A 6 -20.43 12.86 -1.22
C PRO A 6 -21.30 13.90 -1.94
N LYS A 7 -22.50 14.22 -1.43
CA LYS A 7 -23.40 15.21 -2.08
C LYS A 7 -22.86 16.63 -1.99
N LYS A 8 -22.02 16.89 -0.98
CA LYS A 8 -21.36 18.19 -0.75
C LYS A 8 -19.93 18.23 -1.31
N ARG A 9 -19.46 17.16 -1.95
CA ARG A 9 -18.10 17.09 -2.48
C ARG A 9 -18.02 17.84 -3.81
N SER A 10 -17.03 18.70 -3.94
CA SER A 10 -16.71 19.41 -5.18
C SER A 10 -16.54 18.44 -6.36
N THR A 11 -17.19 18.74 -7.48
CA THR A 11 -17.04 17.95 -8.73
C THR A 11 -15.65 18.15 -9.34
N ALA A 12 -15.25 17.27 -10.26
CA ALA A 12 -13.96 17.40 -10.95
C ALA A 12 -13.82 18.77 -11.64
N HIS A 13 -14.87 19.22 -12.34
CA HIS A 13 -14.89 20.52 -13.01
C HIS A 13 -14.68 21.69 -12.03
N GLN A 14 -15.39 21.66 -10.89
CA GLN A 14 -15.23 22.70 -9.86
C GLN A 14 -13.83 22.73 -9.25
N VAL A 15 -13.17 21.57 -9.13
CA VAL A 15 -11.78 21.52 -8.62
C VAL A 15 -10.80 22.04 -9.66
N LEU A 16 -10.98 21.68 -10.93
CA LEU A 16 -10.12 22.15 -12.02
C LEU A 16 -10.18 23.68 -12.16
N CYS A 17 -11.36 24.29 -12.00
CA CYS A 17 -11.52 25.75 -12.04
C CYS A 17 -11.11 26.44 -10.72
N HIS A 18 -10.59 25.74 -9.71
CA HIS A 18 -10.21 26.37 -8.45
C HIS A 18 -8.85 27.05 -8.57
N PRO A 19 -8.67 28.29 -8.06
CA PRO A 19 -7.41 29.03 -8.10
C PRO A 19 -6.20 28.37 -7.40
N TRP A 20 -6.36 27.25 -6.68
CA TRP A 20 -5.22 26.51 -6.13
C TRP A 20 -4.63 25.50 -7.14
N VAL A 21 -5.43 25.10 -8.14
CA VAL A 21 -5.04 24.17 -9.21
C VAL A 21 -4.55 24.94 -10.43
N GLN A 22 -5.24 26.03 -10.77
CA GLN A 22 -4.88 26.92 -11.88
C GLN A 22 -4.20 28.17 -11.32
N VAL A 23 -2.93 28.36 -11.67
CA VAL A 23 -2.29 29.69 -11.63
C VAL A 23 -2.22 30.12 -13.09
N ASP A 24 -2.95 31.16 -13.48
CA ASP A 24 -3.02 31.67 -14.86
C ASP A 24 -3.56 30.67 -15.93
N GLY A 25 -4.31 29.65 -15.49
CA GLY A 25 -4.99 28.68 -16.37
C GLY A 25 -4.16 27.43 -16.69
N GLU A 26 -2.88 27.39 -16.30
CA GLU A 26 -2.00 26.23 -16.46
C GLU A 26 -1.51 25.72 -15.10
N ALA A 27 -1.06 24.46 -15.07
CA ALA A 27 -0.45 23.91 -13.88
C ALA A 27 0.90 24.61 -13.64
N PRO A 28 1.31 24.89 -12.39
CA PRO A 28 2.59 25.52 -12.13
C PRO A 28 3.74 24.61 -12.60
N ASP A 29 4.58 25.11 -13.51
CA ASP A 29 5.75 24.39 -14.06
C ASP A 29 6.87 24.12 -13.05
N ARG A 30 6.67 24.50 -11.78
CA ARG A 30 7.66 24.28 -10.73
C ARG A 30 7.75 22.79 -10.43
N PRO A 31 8.94 22.19 -10.50
CA PRO A 31 9.10 20.79 -10.15
C PRO A 31 8.76 20.57 -8.67
N LEU A 32 8.29 19.37 -8.35
CA LEU A 32 8.10 18.96 -6.97
C LEU A 32 9.43 19.00 -6.21
N ASP A 33 9.38 19.44 -4.95
CA ASP A 33 10.55 19.43 -4.09
C ASP A 33 11.16 18.01 -3.99
N SER A 34 12.48 17.95 -4.02
CA SER A 34 13.27 16.73 -3.94
C SER A 34 12.93 15.88 -2.69
N ALA A 35 12.62 16.52 -1.56
CA ALA A 35 12.19 15.82 -0.36
C ALA A 35 10.82 15.15 -0.53
N VAL A 36 9.90 15.80 -1.25
CA VAL A 36 8.57 15.24 -1.58
C VAL A 36 8.74 14.03 -2.49
N ILE A 37 9.56 14.14 -3.55
CA ILE A 37 9.84 13.03 -4.47
C ILE A 37 10.46 11.84 -3.70
N THR A 38 11.40 12.11 -2.80
CA THR A 38 12.05 11.07 -1.98
C THR A 38 11.04 10.34 -1.10
N ARG A 39 10.15 11.08 -0.42
CA ARG A 39 9.07 10.49 0.40
C ARG A 39 8.11 9.66 -0.44
N LEU A 40 7.76 10.10 -1.65
CA LEU A 40 6.91 9.32 -2.57
C LEU A 40 7.58 8.00 -2.99
N LYS A 41 8.87 8.02 -3.31
CA LYS A 41 9.66 6.81 -3.62
C LYS A 41 9.70 5.85 -2.43
N GLN A 42 9.94 6.34 -1.22
CA GLN A 42 9.94 5.52 -0.01
C GLN A 42 8.56 4.92 0.26
N PHE A 43 7.49 5.70 0.12
CA PHE A 43 6.12 5.22 0.29
C PHE A 43 5.79 4.11 -0.71
N PHE A 44 6.17 4.28 -1.98
CA PHE A 44 6.02 3.26 -3.02
C PHE A 44 6.77 1.96 -2.66
N ALA A 45 8.04 2.06 -2.28
CA ALA A 45 8.85 0.91 -1.87
C ALA A 45 8.21 0.18 -0.68
N MET A 46 7.77 0.92 0.34
CA MET A 46 7.10 0.36 1.52
C MET A 46 5.79 -0.37 1.16
N ASN A 47 5.00 0.19 0.25
CA ASN A 47 3.78 -0.46 -0.22
C ASN A 47 4.07 -1.77 -0.98
N LYS A 48 5.16 -1.83 -1.76
CA LYS A 48 5.60 -3.07 -2.41
C LYS A 48 6.01 -4.11 -1.37
N LEU A 49 6.79 -3.72 -0.36
CA LEU A 49 7.21 -4.61 0.73
C LEU A 49 6.01 -5.17 1.50
N LYS A 50 5.05 -4.33 1.89
CA LYS A 50 3.82 -4.76 2.58
C LYS A 50 3.04 -5.80 1.78
N LYS A 51 2.89 -5.59 0.45
CA LYS A 51 2.21 -6.55 -0.43
C LYS A 51 2.93 -7.88 -0.51
N ILE A 52 4.26 -7.87 -0.58
CA ILE A 52 5.07 -9.10 -0.60
C ILE A 52 4.95 -9.83 0.74
N ALA A 53 5.04 -9.12 1.86
CA ALA A 53 4.91 -9.71 3.19
C ALA A 53 3.57 -10.44 3.37
N ILE A 54 2.46 -9.84 2.93
CA ILE A 54 1.14 -10.49 2.97
C ILE A 54 1.12 -11.76 2.11
N ARG A 55 1.67 -11.71 0.89
CA ARG A 55 1.73 -12.90 0.01
C ARG A 55 2.56 -14.03 0.61
N VAL A 56 3.74 -13.70 1.13
CA VAL A 56 4.63 -14.68 1.78
C VAL A 56 3.96 -15.28 3.01
N SER A 57 3.30 -14.46 3.81
CA SER A 57 2.52 -14.90 4.98
C SER A 57 1.45 -15.92 4.58
N ILE A 58 0.63 -15.62 3.55
CA ILE A 58 -0.39 -16.55 3.03
C ILE A 58 0.24 -17.87 2.56
N ILE A 59 1.35 -17.81 1.81
CA ILE A 59 2.05 -19.00 1.31
C ILE A 59 2.57 -19.84 2.48
N TYR A 60 3.16 -19.20 3.50
CA TYR A 60 3.66 -19.89 4.69
C TYR A 60 2.54 -20.63 5.42
N TYR A 61 1.42 -19.98 5.69
CA TYR A 61 0.25 -20.62 6.32
C TYR A 61 -0.30 -21.77 5.47
N CYS A 62 -0.40 -21.61 4.15
CA CYS A 62 -0.87 -22.65 3.23
C CYS A 62 0.08 -23.87 3.20
N CYS A 63 1.39 -23.63 3.13
CA CYS A 63 2.41 -24.69 3.11
C CYS A 63 2.50 -25.44 4.45
N SER A 64 2.33 -24.73 5.58
CA SER A 64 2.26 -25.36 6.92
C SER A 64 1.02 -26.25 7.06
N SER A 65 -0.12 -25.88 6.46
CA SER A 65 -1.34 -26.70 6.44
C SER A 65 -1.20 -27.94 5.55
N ALA A 66 -0.39 -27.88 4.48
CA ALA A 66 -0.16 -29.00 3.56
C ALA A 66 0.86 -30.05 4.08
N ASN A 67 1.78 -29.68 4.98
CA ASN A 67 2.84 -30.56 5.49
C ASN A 67 2.47 -31.34 6.78
N THR A 68 1.29 -31.96 6.81
CA THR A 68 0.77 -32.64 8.02
C THR A 68 1.35 -34.03 8.30
N LYS A 69 2.20 -34.60 7.43
CA LYS A 69 2.81 -35.92 7.67
C LYS A 69 4.18 -35.84 8.33
N LEU A 70 5.08 -34.98 7.83
CA LEU A 70 6.44 -34.87 8.36
C LEU A 70 6.48 -34.17 9.73
N LEU A 71 5.66 -33.14 9.94
CA LEU A 71 5.59 -32.38 11.20
C LEU A 71 5.03 -33.23 12.36
N LYS A 72 4.07 -34.12 12.07
CA LYS A 72 3.54 -35.08 13.06
C LYS A 72 4.56 -36.15 13.46
N ILE A 73 5.46 -36.55 12.56
CA ILE A 73 6.53 -37.51 12.85
C ILE A 73 7.62 -36.84 13.71
N LEU A 74 8.01 -35.61 13.39
CA LEU A 74 8.99 -34.85 14.18
C LEU A 74 8.46 -34.49 15.58
N GLN A 75 7.19 -34.14 15.72
CA GLN A 75 6.58 -33.94 17.04
C GLN A 75 6.51 -35.22 17.88
N LYS A 76 6.30 -36.40 17.27
CA LYS A 76 6.32 -37.68 18.00
C LYS A 76 7.73 -38.08 18.47
N LEU A 77 8.75 -37.76 17.68
CA LEU A 77 10.15 -38.02 18.06
C LEU A 77 10.62 -37.09 19.18
N ALA A 78 10.16 -35.83 19.21
CA ALA A 78 10.51 -34.87 20.27
C ALA A 78 9.82 -35.12 21.62
N ILE A 79 8.82 -36.01 21.69
CA ILE A 79 8.15 -36.42 22.94
C ILE A 79 8.84 -37.64 23.57
N PHE A 80 9.72 -38.32 22.83
CA PHE A 80 10.42 -39.54 23.26
C PHE A 80 11.91 -39.32 23.60
N ILE A 81 12.35 -38.05 23.67
CA ILE A 81 13.64 -37.60 24.21
C ILE A 81 13.32 -36.72 25.42
#